data_AF-A0A5R8UHN8-F1
#
_entry.id   AF-A0A5R8UHN8-F1
#
_cell.length_a   1.000
_cell.length_b   1.000
_cell.length_c   1.000
_cell.angle_alpha   90.00
_cell.angle_beta   90.00
_cell.angle_gamma   90.00
#
_symmetry.space_group_name_H-M   'P 1'
#
loop_
_entity.id
_entity.type
_entity.pdbx_description
1 polymer ?
#
loop_
_entity_poly.entity_id
_entity_poly.type
_entity_poly.pdbx_seq_one_letter_code
_entity_poly.pdbx_strand_id
1 'polypeptide(L)' 'MEHYEVVQYLMDCCGITYNQAVQALRRNDWDLWQAEASIRSNKM' A
#
# COMPACT_ATOMS: atom_id res chain seq x y z
N MET A 1 10.48 -6.94 -8.09
CA MET A 1 10.20 -5.79 -7.22
C MET A 1 10.33 -6.30 -5.80
N GLU A 2 11.34 -5.83 -5.08
CA GLU A 2 11.55 -6.27 -3.70
C GLU A 2 10.44 -5.68 -2.82
N HIS A 3 10.04 -6.38 -1.76
CA HIS A 3 8.97 -5.92 -0.85
C HIS A 3 9.18 -4.48 -0.33
N TYR A 4 10.44 -4.03 -0.26
CA TYR A 4 10.80 -2.67 0.12
C TYR A 4 10.36 -1.62 -0.91
N GLU A 5 10.56 -1.86 -2.21
CA GLU A 5 10.19 -0.94 -3.29
C GLU A 5 8.68 -0.76 -3.37
N VAL A 6 7.92 -1.85 -3.19
CA VAL A 6 6.45 -1.84 -3.16
C VAL A 6 5.92 -0.94 -2.04
N VAL A 7 6.52 -1.06 -0.84
CA VAL A 7 6.10 -0.28 0.32
C VAL A 7 6.46 1.19 0.15
N GLN A 8 7.66 1.51 -0.37
CA GLN A 8 8.04 2.89 -0.67
C GLN A 8 7.10 3.52 -1.70
N TYR A 9 6.76 2.80 -2.77
CA TYR A 9 5.82 3.28 -3.77
C TYR A 9 4.46 3.63 -3.15
N LEU A 10 3.92 2.76 -2.27
CA LEU A 10 2.64 3.04 -1.60
C LEU A 10 2.73 4.24 -0.66
N MET A 11 3.85 4.41 0.05
CA MET A 11 4.07 5.57 0.91
C MET A 11 4.09 6.88 0.11
N ASP A 12 4.84 6.91 -1.00
CA ASP A 12 4.99 8.11 -1.83
C ASP A 12 3.72 8.42 -2.63
N CYS A 13 3.08 7.40 -3.22
CA CYS A 13 1.90 7.57 -4.08
C CYS A 13 0.64 7.90 -3.26
N CYS A 14 0.45 7.21 -2.12
CA CYS A 14 -0.75 7.38 -1.30
C CYS A 14 -0.56 8.33 -0.12
N GLY A 15 0.66 8.81 0.17
CA GLY A 15 0.95 9.68 1.31
C GLY A 15 0.58 9.04 2.64
N ILE A 16 0.96 7.78 2.83
CA ILE A 16 0.67 6.99 4.04
C ILE A 16 1.95 6.56 4.75
N THR A 17 1.83 6.15 6.00
CA THR A 17 2.96 5.62 6.77
C THR A 17 3.34 4.21 6.33
N TYR A 18 4.58 3.80 6.60
CA TYR A 18 5.08 2.44 6.37
C TYR A 18 4.14 1.37 6.94
N ASN A 19 3.68 1.54 8.18
CA ASN A 19 2.79 0.58 8.83
C ASN A 19 1.44 0.46 8.10
N GLN A 20 0.90 1.57 7.61
CA GLN A 20 -0.35 1.56 6.83
C GLN A 20 -0.15 0.86 5.49
N ALA A 21 0.98 1.09 4.81
CA ALA A 21 1.30 0.43 3.55
C ALA A 21 1.45 -1.09 3.73
N VAL A 22 2.18 -1.52 4.76
CA VAL A 22 2.36 -2.95 5.07
C VAL A 22 1.03 -3.61 5.47
N GLN A 23 0.18 -2.93 6.23
CA GLN A 23 -1.14 -3.45 6.56
C GLN A 23 -2.04 -3.57 5.33
N ALA A 24 -2.02 -2.59 4.44
CA ALA A 24 -2.77 -2.65 3.18
C ALA A 24 -2.31 -3.82 2.31
N LEU A 25 -1.00 -4.02 2.17
CA LEU A 25 -0.44 -5.17 1.45
C LEU A 25 -0.87 -6.49 2.10
N ARG A 26 -0.74 -6.63 3.42
CA ARG A 26 -1.14 -7.86 4.12
C ARG A 26 -2.62 -8.18 3.97
N ARG A 27 -3.50 -7.18 3.90
CA ARG A 27 -4.95 -7.37 3.72
C ARG A 27 -5.34 -7.76 2.30
N ASN A 28 -4.46 -7.51 1.32
CA ASN A 28 -4.70 -7.77 -0.09
C ASN A 28 -3.69 -8.80 -0.64
N ASP A 29 -3.25 -9.75 0.19
CA ASP A 29 -2.33 -10.84 -0.21
C ASP A 29 -1.05 -10.38 -0.92
N TRP A 30 -0.51 -9.22 -0.50
CA TRP A 30 0.64 -8.54 -1.09
C TRP A 30 0.45 -8.08 -2.54
N ASP A 31 -0.79 -8.00 -3.03
CA ASP A 31 -1.11 -7.39 -4.30
C ASP A 31 -1.03 -5.85 -4.21
N LEU A 32 -0.10 -5.28 -4.97
CA LEU A 32 0.17 -3.84 -4.97
C LEU A 32 -1.05 -3.03 -5.43
N TRP A 33 -1.71 -3.46 -6.51
CA TRP A 33 -2.79 -2.68 -7.13
C TRP A 33 -4.05 -2.70 -6.27
N GLN A 34 -4.39 -3.86 -5.68
CA GLN A 34 -5.48 -3.96 -4.72
C GLN A 34 -5.18 -3.19 -3.44
N ALA A 35 -3.95 -3.26 -2.92
CA ALA A 35 -3.55 -2.46 -1.76
C ALA A 35 -3.70 -0.96 -2.03
N GLU A 36 -3.22 -0.48 -3.18
CA GLU A 36 -3.36 0.92 -3.59
C GLU A 36 -4.83 1.33 -3.71
N ALA A 37 -5.65 0.53 -4.41
CA ALA A 37 -7.07 0.77 -4.56
C ALA A 37 -7.80 0.82 -3.20
N SER A 38 -7.46 -0.10 -2.29
CA SER A 38 -7.99 -0.16 -0.93
C SER A 38 -7.64 1.09 -0.11
N ILE A 39 -6.39 1.57 -0.22
CA ILE A 39 -5.96 2.81 0.46
C ILE A 39 -6.71 4.03 -0.09
N ARG A 40 -6.83 4.13 -1.42
CA ARG A 40 -7.53 5.25 -2.07
C ARG A 40 -9.02 5.24 -1.77
N SER A 41 -9.66 4.07 -1.72
CA SER A 41 -11.09 3.94 -1.42
C SER A 41 -11.45 4.33 0.02
N ASN A 42 -10.53 4.19 0.98
CA ASN A 42 -10.75 4.58 2.38
C ASN A 42 -10.55 6.09 2.65
N LYS A 43 -10.08 6.86 1.65
CA LYS A 43 -9.90 8.32 1.77
C LYS A 43 -11.12 9.13 1.29
N MET A 44 -12.16 8.47 0.78
CA MET A 44 -13.48 9.07 0.54
C MET A 44 -14.42 8.74 1.70
#